data_AF-A0A812DV14-F1
#
_entry.id   AF-A0A812DV14-F1
#
_cell.length_a   1.000
_cell.length_b   1.000
_cell.length_c   1.000
_cell.angle_alpha   90.00
_cell.angle_beta   90.00
_cell.angle_gamma   90.00
#
_symmetry.space_group_name_H-M   'P 1'
#
loop_
_entity.id
_entity.type
_entity.pdbx_description
1 polymer ?
#
loop_
_entity_poly.entity_id
_entity_poly.type
_entity_poly.pdbx_seq_one_letter_code
_entity_poly.pdbx_strand_id
1 'polypeptide(L)'
;MVSLPTRRSEEDVKSKKAARVKKVNTKNPEYCLSSTIDPHLDKLLTKSKSAVDKVLNTTKLAADPTSEIISKRQKKKMNKERRDKVCSDKWFNMKAPELTKDVKNQLSVLQLREILDRKNFYKSNDRKKFPKFFQMGKVVESPADFYHARIPKKQRKATLLDEVMADADLRKYQKRKYAEIFGDAKKTKNKKKRKPYFLFFTFILLSFFLSFSFFLFLFFFFFLFSFCYHYSLVLISLPSKLRILLTIISLYQNLFFSLSLSISLSLSLSHHILNNIEN
;
A
#
# COMPACT_ATOMS: atom_id res chain seq x y z
N MET A 1 -49.29 -27.01 23.18
CA MET A 1 -50.10 -27.13 21.94
C MET A 1 -50.00 -25.80 21.22
N VAL A 2 -49.44 -25.63 20.02
CA VAL A 2 -49.09 -26.52 18.91
C VAL A 2 -47.81 -25.98 18.25
N SER A 3 -46.95 -26.91 17.84
CA SER A 3 -45.62 -26.73 17.26
C SER A 3 -45.64 -26.22 15.81
N LEU A 4 -44.54 -25.55 15.40
CA LEU A 4 -44.22 -25.19 14.00
C LEU A 4 -44.20 -26.41 13.06
N PRO A 5 -44.54 -26.25 11.77
CA PRO A 5 -44.02 -27.08 10.71
C PRO A 5 -42.83 -26.43 9.98
N THR A 6 -41.91 -27.30 9.62
CA THR A 6 -40.58 -27.12 9.07
C THR A 6 -40.53 -26.80 7.56
N ARG A 7 -39.39 -26.20 7.20
CA ARG A 7 -38.75 -26.06 5.89
C ARG A 7 -39.01 -27.28 4.96
N ARG A 8 -39.62 -27.07 3.79
CA ARG A 8 -39.60 -28.04 2.68
C ARG A 8 -38.50 -27.68 1.68
N SER A 9 -37.72 -28.70 1.36
CA SER A 9 -36.52 -28.75 0.54
C SER A 9 -36.76 -28.35 -0.92
N GLU A 10 -35.79 -27.62 -1.45
CA GLU A 10 -35.51 -27.44 -2.87
C GLU A 10 -35.10 -28.81 -3.45
N GLU A 11 -35.95 -29.46 -4.23
CA GLU A 11 -35.61 -30.52 -5.21
C GLU A 11 -36.91 -31.13 -5.72
N ASP A 12 -37.60 -30.50 -6.69
CA ASP A 12 -38.66 -31.18 -7.47
C ASP A 12 -39.18 -30.44 -8.71
N VAL A 13 -38.40 -29.52 -9.31
CA VAL A 13 -38.75 -28.96 -10.64
C VAL A 13 -37.53 -28.89 -11.57
N LYS A 14 -36.69 -29.94 -11.54
CA LYS A 14 -35.63 -30.16 -12.55
C LYS A 14 -36.06 -31.10 -13.69
N SER A 15 -37.34 -31.42 -13.81
CA SER A 15 -37.85 -32.30 -14.85
C SER A 15 -39.15 -31.76 -15.46
N LYS A 16 -39.03 -30.74 -16.32
CA LYS A 16 -39.94 -30.51 -17.47
C LYS A 16 -39.51 -29.27 -18.27
N LYS A 17 -39.11 -29.51 -19.53
CA LYS A 17 -39.12 -28.58 -20.70
C LYS A 17 -38.06 -27.46 -20.64
N ALA A 18 -36.91 -27.52 -21.33
CA ALA A 18 -36.69 -27.97 -22.70
C ALA A 18 -37.84 -27.54 -23.65
N ALA A 19 -38.11 -26.24 -23.72
CA ALA A 19 -38.96 -25.65 -24.74
C ALA A 19 -38.47 -24.24 -25.13
N ARG A 20 -37.68 -24.21 -26.22
CA ARG A 20 -37.61 -23.16 -27.25
C ARG A 20 -38.01 -21.74 -26.82
N VAL A 21 -37.09 -20.99 -26.21
CA VAL A 21 -37.23 -19.53 -26.06
C VAL A 21 -37.05 -18.89 -27.44
N LYS A 22 -38.16 -18.46 -28.04
CA LYS A 22 -38.18 -17.57 -29.21
C LYS A 22 -37.56 -16.22 -28.82
N LYS A 23 -36.66 -15.70 -29.66
CA LYS A 23 -36.09 -14.34 -29.56
C LYS A 23 -37.21 -13.31 -29.37
N VAL A 24 -37.27 -12.69 -28.20
CA VAL A 24 -38.08 -11.50 -27.96
C VAL A 24 -37.32 -10.30 -28.51
N ASN A 25 -37.95 -9.61 -29.44
CA ASN A 25 -37.46 -8.43 -30.14
C ASN A 25 -37.43 -7.26 -29.15
N THR A 26 -36.24 -6.72 -28.86
CA THR A 26 -36.05 -5.57 -27.98
C THR A 26 -36.46 -4.28 -28.69
N LYS A 27 -37.69 -3.83 -28.46
CA LYS A 27 -38.08 -2.42 -28.61
C LYS A 27 -38.14 -1.81 -27.21
N ASN A 28 -37.50 -0.65 -27.05
CA ASN A 28 -37.38 0.14 -25.81
C ASN A 28 -38.69 0.21 -25.01
N PRO A 29 -38.68 -0.02 -23.67
CA PRO A 29 -39.80 0.38 -22.83
C PRO A 29 -39.72 1.90 -22.58
N GLU A 30 -40.67 2.60 -23.17
CA GLU A 30 -40.97 4.01 -22.95
C GLU A 30 -41.45 4.20 -21.51
N TYR A 31 -40.82 5.10 -20.74
CA TYR A 31 -41.27 5.44 -19.39
C TYR A 31 -42.61 6.20 -19.46
N CYS A 32 -43.61 5.69 -18.74
CA CYS A 32 -44.96 6.23 -18.68
C CYS A 32 -44.98 7.58 -17.92
N LEU A 33 -45.12 8.69 -18.66
CA LEU A 33 -45.69 9.93 -18.15
C LEU A 33 -47.21 9.83 -18.35
N SER A 34 -47.97 9.45 -17.33
CA SER A 34 -49.42 9.32 -17.45
C SER A 34 -50.08 10.70 -17.51
N SER A 35 -50.38 11.14 -18.72
CA SER A 35 -51.48 12.07 -19.00
C SER A 35 -52.47 11.33 -19.87
N THR A 36 -53.71 11.25 -19.42
CA THR A 36 -54.85 10.63 -20.11
C THR A 36 -55.05 11.29 -21.48
N ILE A 37 -54.82 10.55 -22.57
CA ILE A 37 -55.12 10.96 -23.94
C ILE A 37 -56.32 10.15 -24.43
N ASP A 38 -57.32 10.84 -24.97
CA ASP A 38 -58.60 10.28 -25.37
C ASP A 38 -58.46 9.19 -26.45
N PRO A 39 -59.20 8.06 -26.35
CA PRO A 39 -59.07 6.90 -27.26
C PRO A 39 -59.47 7.19 -28.72
N HIS A 40 -60.10 8.33 -29.00
CA HIS A 40 -60.46 8.76 -30.36
C HIS A 40 -59.28 9.40 -31.11
N LEU A 41 -58.34 10.02 -30.40
CA LEU A 41 -57.20 10.73 -31.01
C LEU A 41 -56.12 9.75 -31.52
N ASP A 42 -55.97 8.59 -30.88
CA ASP A 42 -55.01 7.55 -31.27
C ASP A 42 -55.33 6.88 -32.62
N LYS A 43 -56.61 6.74 -32.98
CA LYS A 43 -57.01 6.21 -34.30
C LYS A 43 -56.67 7.16 -35.45
N LEU A 44 -56.70 8.47 -35.20
CA LEU A 44 -56.32 9.47 -36.19
C LEU A 44 -54.79 9.57 -36.32
N LEU A 45 -54.06 9.51 -35.21
CA LEU A 45 -52.60 9.50 -35.19
C LEU A 45 -52.00 8.23 -35.83
N THR A 46 -52.64 7.07 -35.67
CA THR A 46 -52.14 5.81 -36.29
C THR A 46 -52.36 5.78 -37.79
N LYS A 47 -53.49 6.31 -38.29
CA LYS A 47 -53.76 6.40 -39.72
C LYS A 47 -52.80 7.38 -40.42
N SER A 48 -52.53 8.53 -39.82
CA SER A 48 -51.57 9.51 -40.35
C SER A 48 -50.12 9.01 -40.29
N LYS A 49 -49.70 8.37 -39.18
CA LYS A 49 -48.37 7.72 -39.06
C LYS A 49 -48.16 6.67 -40.15
N SER A 50 -49.16 5.82 -40.43
CA SER A 50 -49.04 4.77 -41.46
C SER A 50 -48.91 5.30 -42.90
N ALA A 51 -49.47 6.49 -43.18
CA ALA A 51 -49.34 7.15 -44.47
C ALA A 51 -47.98 7.83 -44.60
N VAL A 52 -47.50 8.48 -43.53
CA VAL A 52 -46.18 9.12 -43.48
C VAL A 52 -45.06 8.07 -43.59
N ASP A 53 -45.21 6.92 -42.93
CA ASP A 53 -44.23 5.83 -43.00
C ASP A 53 -44.11 5.24 -44.42
N LYS A 54 -45.22 5.17 -45.18
CA LYS A 54 -45.19 4.70 -46.58
C LYS A 54 -44.44 5.67 -47.49
N VAL A 55 -44.64 6.98 -47.32
CA VAL A 55 -43.94 8.02 -48.10
C VAL A 55 -42.45 8.10 -47.72
N LEU A 56 -42.10 7.88 -46.45
CA LEU A 56 -40.72 7.88 -45.96
C LEU A 56 -39.93 6.63 -46.40
N ASN A 57 -40.61 5.55 -46.78
CA ASN A 57 -39.96 4.32 -47.23
C ASN A 57 -39.71 4.33 -48.75
N THR A 58 -40.52 5.05 -49.52
CA THR A 58 -40.32 5.24 -50.97
C THR A 58 -39.21 6.23 -51.31
N THR A 59 -38.83 7.10 -50.37
CA THR A 59 -37.73 8.08 -50.53
C THR A 59 -36.38 7.60 -49.98
N LYS A 60 -36.30 6.40 -49.41
CA LYS A 60 -35.04 5.78 -48.88
C LYS A 60 -34.19 5.08 -49.94
N LEU A 61 -34.22 5.57 -51.17
CA LEU A 61 -33.25 5.23 -52.23
C LEU A 61 -32.58 6.51 -52.76
N ALA A 62 -32.14 7.35 -51.84
CA ALA A 62 -31.09 8.33 -52.09
C ALA A 62 -30.11 8.21 -50.92
N ALA A 63 -29.17 7.28 -51.05
CA ALA A 63 -27.97 7.32 -50.21
C ALA A 63 -27.31 8.67 -50.48
N ASP A 64 -27.28 9.50 -49.44
CA ASP A 64 -26.68 10.82 -49.43
C ASP A 64 -25.29 10.76 -50.09
N PRO A 65 -25.00 11.51 -51.18
CA PRO A 65 -23.77 11.38 -51.95
C PRO A 65 -22.51 11.86 -51.21
N THR A 66 -22.61 12.19 -49.92
CA THR A 66 -21.49 12.51 -49.02
C THR A 66 -21.25 11.43 -47.97
N SER A 67 -21.68 10.17 -48.19
CA SER A 67 -21.11 9.06 -47.42
C SER A 67 -19.64 8.91 -47.82
N GLU A 68 -18.76 9.66 -47.14
CA GLU A 68 -17.32 9.52 -47.27
C GLU A 68 -16.96 8.04 -47.30
N ILE A 69 -16.13 7.63 -48.25
CA ILE A 69 -15.61 6.26 -48.34
C ILE A 69 -14.65 6.07 -47.16
N ILE A 70 -15.22 5.84 -45.97
CA ILE A 70 -14.47 5.67 -44.73
C ILE A 70 -13.76 4.33 -44.81
N SER A 71 -12.43 4.36 -44.71
CA SER A 71 -11.63 3.13 -44.72
C SER A 71 -12.07 2.17 -43.61
N LYS A 72 -11.93 0.85 -43.84
CA LYS A 72 -12.24 -0.18 -42.82
C LYS A 72 -11.54 0.11 -41.47
N ARG A 73 -10.35 0.72 -41.51
CA ARG A 73 -9.58 1.13 -40.33
C ARG A 73 -10.23 2.31 -39.60
N GLN A 74 -10.64 3.35 -40.31
CA GLN A 74 -11.34 4.50 -39.72
C GLN A 74 -12.69 4.10 -39.11
N LYS A 75 -13.47 3.25 -39.80
CA LYS A 75 -14.74 2.72 -39.25
C LYS A 75 -14.54 1.94 -37.96
N LYS A 76 -13.49 1.11 -37.88
CA LYS A 76 -13.11 0.41 -36.64
C LYS A 76 -12.73 1.39 -35.52
N LYS A 77 -12.01 2.46 -35.83
CA LYS A 77 -11.63 3.52 -34.87
C LYS A 77 -12.85 4.24 -34.33
N MET A 78 -13.75 4.72 -35.20
CA MET A 78 -15.00 5.36 -34.79
C MET A 78 -15.88 4.45 -33.92
N ASN A 79 -15.99 3.17 -34.29
CA ASN A 79 -16.73 2.19 -33.48
C ASN A 79 -16.08 1.93 -32.12
N LYS A 80 -14.76 2.05 -32.01
CA LYS A 80 -14.05 1.97 -30.72
C LYS A 80 -14.36 3.22 -29.88
N GLU A 81 -14.23 4.41 -30.45
CA GLU A 81 -14.55 5.67 -29.76
C GLU A 81 -16.01 5.73 -29.29
N ARG A 82 -16.95 5.26 -30.11
CA ARG A 82 -18.37 5.16 -29.72
C ARG A 82 -18.57 4.26 -28.51
N ARG A 83 -17.89 3.10 -28.48
CA ARG A 83 -17.89 2.16 -27.35
C ARG A 83 -17.14 2.67 -26.13
N ASP A 84 -16.21 3.60 -26.32
CA ASP A 84 -15.48 4.20 -25.21
C ASP A 84 -16.31 5.26 -24.48
N LYS A 85 -17.17 5.98 -25.21
CA LYS A 85 -18.05 7.02 -24.68
C LYS A 85 -19.30 6.46 -23.98
N VAL A 86 -19.80 5.32 -24.44
CA VAL A 86 -21.09 4.75 -23.99
C VAL A 86 -20.88 3.33 -23.48
N CYS A 87 -21.53 2.99 -22.38
CA CYS A 87 -21.54 1.63 -21.86
C CYS A 87 -22.24 0.66 -22.82
N SER A 88 -22.15 -0.64 -22.50
CA SER A 88 -22.86 -1.67 -23.25
C SER A 88 -24.38 -1.45 -23.22
N ASP A 89 -25.07 -1.89 -24.27
CA ASP A 89 -26.53 -1.84 -24.37
C ASP A 89 -27.22 -2.62 -23.24
N LYS A 90 -26.56 -3.70 -22.76
CA LYS A 90 -26.99 -4.45 -21.58
C LYS A 90 -27.00 -3.62 -20.29
N TRP A 91 -26.33 -2.49 -20.28
CA TRP A 91 -26.23 -1.57 -19.15
C TRP A 91 -26.70 -0.16 -19.56
N PHE A 92 -27.87 -0.13 -20.19
CA PHE A 92 -28.68 1.07 -20.48
C PHE A 92 -27.92 2.23 -21.13
N ASN A 93 -26.89 1.94 -21.91
CA ASN A 93 -26.12 2.95 -22.65
C ASN A 93 -25.64 4.13 -21.77
N MET A 94 -25.21 3.85 -20.54
CA MET A 94 -24.70 4.87 -19.62
C MET A 94 -23.50 5.61 -20.21
N LYS A 95 -23.53 6.96 -20.19
CA LYS A 95 -22.43 7.80 -20.68
C LYS A 95 -21.24 7.75 -19.71
N ALA A 96 -20.02 7.83 -20.24
CA ALA A 96 -18.82 8.04 -19.44
C ALA A 96 -18.70 9.53 -19.08
N PRO A 97 -18.83 9.91 -17.79
CA PRO A 97 -18.63 11.29 -17.37
C PRO A 97 -17.15 11.67 -17.38
N GLU A 98 -16.88 12.97 -17.49
CA GLU A 98 -15.52 13.51 -17.39
C GLU A 98 -15.03 13.50 -15.94
N LEU A 99 -13.76 13.14 -15.74
CA LEU A 99 -13.14 13.10 -14.41
C LEU A 99 -12.59 14.48 -14.03
N THR A 100 -13.50 15.40 -13.69
CA THR A 100 -13.14 16.69 -13.08
C THR A 100 -12.52 16.48 -11.69
N LYS A 101 -11.84 17.51 -11.16
CA LYS A 101 -11.18 17.42 -9.84
C LYS A 101 -12.17 17.08 -8.73
N ASP A 102 -13.34 17.70 -8.73
CA ASP A 102 -14.36 17.50 -7.69
C ASP A 102 -14.95 16.09 -7.75
N VAL A 103 -15.17 15.58 -8.97
CA VAL A 103 -15.63 14.21 -9.19
C VAL A 103 -14.59 13.20 -8.71
N LYS A 104 -13.31 13.43 -9.00
CA LYS A 104 -12.21 12.59 -8.49
C LYS A 104 -12.13 12.59 -6.97
N ASN A 105 -12.34 13.74 -6.32
CA ASN A 105 -12.35 13.83 -4.86
C ASN A 105 -13.51 13.02 -4.27
N GLN A 106 -14.71 13.15 -4.84
CA GLN A 106 -15.88 12.37 -4.40
C GLN A 106 -15.66 10.86 -4.56
N LEU A 107 -15.07 10.42 -5.68
CA LEU A 107 -14.73 9.01 -5.88
C LEU A 107 -13.64 8.53 -4.90
N SER A 108 -12.69 9.39 -4.57
CA SER A 108 -11.68 9.10 -3.55
C SER A 108 -12.31 8.92 -2.16
N VAL A 109 -13.29 9.76 -1.80
CA VAL A 109 -14.05 9.64 -0.54
C VAL A 109 -14.76 8.28 -0.48
N LEU A 110 -15.40 7.85 -1.57
CA LEU A 110 -16.05 6.53 -1.64
C LEU A 110 -15.05 5.37 -1.48
N GLN A 111 -13.85 5.50 -2.04
CA GLN A 111 -12.80 4.51 -1.84
C GLN A 111 -12.35 4.46 -0.37
N LEU A 112 -12.26 5.61 0.29
CA LEU A 112 -11.81 5.72 1.68
C LEU A 112 -12.94 5.51 2.70
N ARG A 113 -14.13 5.05 2.29
CA ARG A 113 -15.30 4.87 3.17
C ARG A 113 -15.03 4.05 4.43
N GLU A 114 -14.11 3.08 4.35
CA GLU A 114 -13.69 2.24 5.47
C GLU A 114 -13.00 3.04 6.59
N ILE A 115 -12.34 4.14 6.24
CA ILE A 115 -11.61 4.99 7.19
C ILE A 115 -12.51 6.12 7.71
N LEU A 116 -13.54 6.51 6.94
CA LEU A 116 -14.42 7.61 7.32
C LEU A 116 -15.24 7.30 8.57
N ASP A 117 -15.77 6.09 8.66
CA ASP A 117 -16.55 5.65 9.81
C ASP A 117 -15.87 4.48 10.53
N ARG A 118 -15.69 4.60 11.85
CA ARG A 118 -15.08 3.58 12.69
C ARG A 118 -16.05 2.46 13.06
N LYS A 119 -17.35 2.74 13.07
CA LYS A 119 -18.36 1.79 13.56
C LYS A 119 -18.79 0.81 12.47
N ASN A 120 -18.77 1.26 11.23
CA ASN A 120 -19.23 0.48 10.09
C ASN A 120 -18.04 -0.02 9.27
N PHE A 121 -17.77 -1.32 9.36
CA PHE A 121 -16.75 -1.98 8.55
C PHE A 121 -17.35 -2.39 7.21
N TYR A 122 -16.90 -1.74 6.15
CA TYR A 122 -17.30 -2.09 4.78
C TYR A 122 -16.40 -3.18 4.21
N LYS A 123 -16.90 -3.87 3.19
CA LYS A 123 -16.03 -4.71 2.35
C LYS A 123 -14.96 -3.82 1.69
N SER A 124 -13.73 -4.34 1.71
CA SER A 124 -12.57 -3.71 1.08
C SER A 124 -12.78 -3.49 -0.41
N ASN A 125 -12.09 -2.50 -0.98
CA ASN A 125 -12.20 -2.19 -2.40
C ASN A 125 -11.41 -3.19 -3.24
N ASP A 126 -12.09 -3.89 -4.15
CA ASP A 126 -11.47 -4.84 -5.08
C ASP A 126 -10.54 -4.17 -6.11
N ARG A 127 -10.74 -2.86 -6.38
CA ARG A 127 -10.08 -2.13 -7.47
C ARG A 127 -9.48 -0.81 -6.98
N LYS A 128 -8.21 -0.57 -7.37
CA LYS A 128 -7.51 0.71 -7.11
C LYS A 128 -7.95 1.82 -8.06
N LYS A 129 -8.35 1.49 -9.28
CA LYS A 129 -8.76 2.46 -10.32
C LYS A 129 -10.24 2.83 -10.18
N PHE A 130 -10.57 4.08 -10.51
CA PHE A 130 -11.96 4.53 -10.58
C PHE A 130 -12.74 3.80 -11.69
N PRO A 131 -14.06 3.61 -11.52
CA PRO A 131 -14.91 3.06 -12.57
C PRO A 131 -14.93 3.98 -13.79
N LYS A 132 -14.94 3.41 -15.00
CA LYS A 132 -15.00 4.16 -16.26
C LYS A 132 -16.37 4.80 -16.52
N PHE A 133 -17.43 4.06 -16.22
CA PHE A 133 -18.81 4.50 -16.39
C PHE A 133 -19.45 4.62 -15.01
N PHE A 134 -19.97 5.80 -14.69
CA PHE A 134 -20.71 6.05 -13.45
C PHE A 134 -21.65 7.24 -13.63
N GLN A 135 -22.61 7.38 -12.73
CA GLN A 135 -23.53 8.52 -12.66
C GLN A 135 -23.61 9.01 -11.22
N MET A 136 -23.76 10.31 -11.06
CA MET A 136 -24.01 10.94 -9.76
C MET A 136 -25.48 11.29 -9.68
N GLY A 137 -26.18 10.68 -8.74
CA GLY A 137 -27.59 10.92 -8.46
C GLY A 137 -27.80 11.40 -7.04
N LYS A 138 -29.00 11.94 -6.78
CA LYS A 138 -29.46 12.29 -5.43
C LYS A 138 -30.58 11.34 -5.05
N VAL A 139 -30.61 10.92 -3.79
CA VAL A 139 -31.70 10.07 -3.28
C VAL A 139 -32.97 10.91 -3.19
N VAL A 140 -34.05 10.43 -3.80
CA VAL A 140 -35.38 11.01 -3.67
C VAL A 140 -36.08 10.30 -2.52
N GLU A 141 -36.43 11.07 -1.49
CA GLU A 141 -37.08 10.53 -0.30
C GLU A 141 -38.52 10.09 -0.61
N SER A 142 -38.93 8.97 -0.02
CA SER A 142 -40.31 8.51 -0.06
C SER A 142 -41.20 9.42 0.82
N PRO A 143 -42.43 9.76 0.40
CA PRO A 143 -43.36 10.52 1.23
C PRO A 143 -43.79 9.77 2.52
N ALA A 144 -43.62 8.45 2.58
CA ALA A 144 -44.01 7.64 3.74
C ALA A 144 -43.08 7.80 4.96
N ASP A 145 -41.78 8.03 4.75
CA ASP A 145 -40.76 8.01 5.83
C ASP A 145 -40.34 9.43 6.25
N PHE A 146 -41.30 10.24 6.72
CA PHE A 146 -41.07 11.67 6.99
C PHE A 146 -40.12 11.94 8.18
N TYR A 147 -40.19 11.14 9.25
CA TYR A 147 -39.55 11.50 10.53
C TYR A 147 -38.12 10.98 10.71
N HIS A 148 -37.72 9.93 9.99
CA HIS A 148 -36.44 9.24 10.24
C HIS A 148 -35.47 9.28 9.06
N ALA A 149 -35.97 9.12 7.83
CA ALA A 149 -35.11 9.04 6.65
C ALA A 149 -34.85 10.40 5.99
N ARG A 150 -35.72 11.39 6.24
CA ARG A 150 -35.67 12.69 5.55
C ARG A 150 -34.59 13.61 6.15
N ILE A 151 -33.75 14.13 5.27
CA ILE A 151 -32.72 15.12 5.62
C ILE A 151 -33.32 16.52 5.45
N PRO A 152 -33.30 17.40 6.47
CA PRO A 152 -33.82 18.75 6.34
C PRO A 152 -33.03 19.58 5.33
N LYS A 153 -33.70 20.52 4.65
CA LYS A 153 -33.12 21.33 3.55
C LYS A 153 -31.80 22.03 3.91
N LYS A 154 -31.60 22.42 5.18
CA LYS A 154 -30.39 23.09 5.67
C LYS A 154 -29.16 22.16 5.68
N GLN A 155 -29.37 20.87 5.93
CA GLN A 155 -28.33 19.87 6.00
C GLN A 155 -28.00 19.27 4.62
N ARG A 156 -28.94 19.29 3.67
CA ARG A 156 -28.70 18.85 2.29
C ARG A 156 -27.61 19.70 1.63
N LYS A 157 -26.57 19.05 1.09
CA LYS A 157 -25.52 19.73 0.33
C LYS A 157 -25.57 19.37 -1.15
N ALA A 158 -24.75 20.06 -1.94
CA ALA A 158 -24.69 19.84 -3.38
C ALA A 158 -23.94 18.56 -3.73
N THR A 159 -22.85 18.28 -3.01
CA THR A 159 -21.95 17.14 -3.26
C THR A 159 -21.76 16.29 -2.01
N LEU A 160 -21.41 15.01 -2.22
CA LEU A 160 -21.09 14.07 -1.13
C LEU A 160 -19.92 14.57 -0.26
N LEU A 161 -18.92 15.19 -0.89
CA LEU A 161 -17.75 15.71 -0.19
C LEU A 161 -18.16 16.83 0.78
N ASP A 162 -19.05 17.73 0.35
CA ASP A 162 -19.54 18.82 1.19
C ASP A 162 -20.32 18.30 2.40
N GLU A 163 -21.06 17.20 2.25
CA GLU A 163 -21.77 16.56 3.37
C GLU A 163 -20.78 16.01 4.40
N VAL A 164 -19.73 15.31 3.94
CA VAL A 164 -18.66 14.79 4.80
C VAL A 164 -17.91 15.93 5.49
N MET A 165 -17.64 17.03 4.79
CA MET A 165 -16.97 18.19 5.39
C MET A 165 -17.88 18.96 6.35
N ALA A 166 -19.20 18.93 6.17
CA ALA A 166 -20.17 19.61 7.03
C ALA A 166 -20.41 18.88 8.37
N ASP A 167 -20.10 17.58 8.46
CA ASP A 167 -20.24 16.80 9.70
C ASP A 167 -19.19 17.19 10.76
N ALA A 168 -19.65 17.63 11.93
CA ALA A 168 -18.79 18.08 13.02
C ALA A 168 -18.04 16.93 13.70
N ASP A 169 -18.66 15.76 13.81
CA ASP A 169 -18.08 14.63 14.53
C ASP A 169 -16.93 14.01 13.72
N LEU A 170 -17.12 13.89 12.41
CA LEU A 170 -16.07 13.48 11.48
C LEU A 170 -14.88 14.44 11.53
N ARG A 171 -15.12 15.76 11.46
CA ARG A 171 -14.06 16.77 11.55
C ARG A 171 -13.26 16.66 12.86
N LYS A 172 -13.94 16.52 14.00
CA LYS A 172 -13.30 16.40 15.32
C LYS A 172 -12.42 15.15 15.38
N TYR A 173 -12.94 14.03 14.91
CA TYR A 173 -12.22 12.77 14.89
C TYR A 173 -11.00 12.81 13.97
N GLN A 174 -11.18 13.25 12.72
CA GLN A 174 -10.12 13.34 11.72
C GLN A 174 -9.01 14.27 12.18
N LYS A 175 -9.33 15.44 12.75
CA LYS A 175 -8.34 16.37 13.30
C LYS A 175 -7.51 15.73 14.41
N ARG A 176 -8.15 15.04 15.35
CA ARG A 176 -7.47 14.33 16.44
C ARG A 176 -6.55 13.23 15.90
N LYS A 177 -7.04 12.37 15.01
CA LYS A 177 -6.26 11.27 14.45
C LYS A 177 -5.12 11.75 13.55
N TYR A 178 -5.33 12.81 12.80
CA TYR A 178 -4.28 13.43 12.00
C TYR A 178 -3.13 13.94 12.89
N ALA A 179 -3.45 14.61 14.00
CA ALA A 179 -2.43 15.09 14.95
C ALA A 179 -1.64 13.95 15.60
N GLU A 180 -2.31 12.85 15.96
CA GLU A 180 -1.68 11.63 16.49
C GLU A 180 -0.70 11.02 15.49
N ILE A 181 -1.15 10.76 14.26
CA ILE A 181 -0.34 10.19 13.18
C ILE A 181 0.87 11.10 12.88
N PHE A 182 0.65 12.42 12.81
CA PHE A 182 1.72 13.36 12.53
C PHE A 182 2.74 13.45 13.68
N GLY A 183 2.26 13.40 14.93
CA GLY A 183 3.11 13.32 16.12
C GLY A 183 3.96 12.05 16.14
N ASP A 184 3.37 10.89 15.86
CA ASP A 184 4.06 9.60 15.84
C ASP A 184 5.04 9.49 14.67
N ALA A 185 4.70 10.05 13.51
CA ALA A 185 5.61 10.16 12.36
C ALA A 185 6.87 11.00 12.70
N LYS A 186 6.72 12.06 13.52
CA LYS A 186 7.87 12.85 14.00
C LYS A 186 8.72 12.06 15.00
N LYS A 187 8.09 11.41 15.98
CA LYS A 187 8.78 10.59 17.00
C LYS A 187 9.57 9.45 16.37
N THR A 188 8.99 8.74 15.42
CA THR A 188 9.65 7.61 14.73
C THR A 188 10.86 8.05 13.90
N LYS A 189 10.81 9.22 13.25
CA LYS A 189 11.96 9.83 12.57
C LYS A 189 13.10 10.14 13.53
N ASN A 190 12.80 10.68 14.72
CA ASN A 190 13.82 10.98 15.73
C ASN A 190 14.46 9.71 16.31
N LYS A 191 13.70 8.62 16.48
CA LYS A 191 14.23 7.32 16.91
C LYS A 191 15.20 6.71 15.89
N LYS A 192 14.91 6.79 14.58
CA LYS A 192 15.81 6.27 13.52
C LYS A 192 17.16 6.99 13.45
N LYS A 193 17.25 8.26 13.87
CA LYS A 193 18.51 9.01 13.93
C LYS A 193 19.41 8.58 15.10
N ARG A 194 18.85 7.98 16.15
CA ARG A 194 19.59 7.48 17.32
C ARG A 194 19.98 6.01 17.14
N LYS A 195 20.62 5.66 16.02
CA LYS A 195 21.28 4.35 15.91
C LYS A 195 22.63 4.43 16.62
N PRO A 196 22.90 3.63 17.66
CA PRO A 196 24.16 3.68 18.39
C PRO A 196 25.25 2.93 17.62
N TYR A 197 25.62 3.44 16.44
CA TYR A 197 26.78 2.94 15.70
C TYR A 197 28.08 3.10 16.53
N PHE A 198 28.05 3.96 17.55
CA PHE A 198 29.14 4.16 18.50
C PHE A 198 29.50 2.88 19.26
N LEU A 199 28.53 2.13 19.79
CA LEU A 199 28.81 0.93 20.58
C LEU A 199 29.30 -0.23 19.71
N PHE A 200 28.78 -0.38 18.49
CA PHE A 200 29.23 -1.46 17.61
C PHE A 200 30.64 -1.20 17.08
N PHE A 201 30.99 0.06 16.79
CA PHE A 201 32.31 0.45 16.31
C PHE A 201 33.38 0.34 17.40
N THR A 202 33.06 0.68 18.66
CA THR A 202 34.01 0.53 19.78
C THR A 202 34.29 -0.94 20.08
N PHE A 203 33.28 -1.83 20.03
CA PHE A 203 33.50 -3.28 20.20
C PHE A 203 34.36 -3.87 19.08
N ILE A 204 34.13 -3.47 17.82
CA ILE A 204 34.93 -3.93 16.67
C ILE A 204 36.37 -3.43 16.79
N LEU A 205 36.59 -2.16 17.06
CA LEU A 205 37.96 -1.61 17.21
C LEU A 205 38.70 -2.22 18.39
N LEU A 206 38.03 -2.41 19.53
CA LEU A 206 38.63 -3.04 20.71
C LEU A 206 39.01 -4.49 20.42
N SER A 207 38.15 -5.25 19.74
CA SER A 207 38.45 -6.63 19.33
C SER A 207 39.63 -6.73 18.36
N PHE A 208 39.77 -5.78 17.44
CA PHE A 208 40.90 -5.72 16.50
C PHE A 208 42.21 -5.39 17.22
N PHE A 209 42.17 -4.44 18.17
CA PHE A 209 43.34 -4.05 18.95
C PHE A 209 43.87 -5.20 19.83
N LEU A 210 42.97 -5.94 20.50
CA LEU A 210 43.36 -7.10 21.29
C LEU A 210 43.94 -8.22 20.42
N SER A 211 43.36 -8.44 19.23
CA SER A 211 43.83 -9.47 18.29
C SER A 211 45.19 -9.12 17.67
N PHE A 212 45.39 -7.85 17.29
CA PHE A 212 46.63 -7.38 16.70
C PHE A 212 47.79 -7.40 17.69
N SER A 213 47.53 -7.01 18.96
CA SER A 213 48.53 -7.11 20.03
C SER A 213 48.94 -8.57 20.29
N PHE A 214 48.00 -9.52 20.22
CA PHE A 214 48.29 -10.95 20.37
C PHE A 214 49.17 -11.48 19.23
N PHE A 215 48.89 -11.05 17.99
CA PHE A 215 49.68 -11.44 16.82
C PHE A 215 51.10 -10.89 16.86
N LEU A 216 51.27 -9.62 17.25
CA LEU A 216 52.58 -9.01 17.46
C LEU A 216 53.39 -9.72 18.55
N PHE A 217 52.73 -10.10 19.65
CA PHE A 217 53.36 -10.86 20.72
C PHE A 217 53.86 -12.23 20.24
N LEU A 218 53.02 -12.98 19.51
CA LEU A 218 53.40 -14.27 18.91
C LEU A 218 54.53 -14.15 17.90
N PHE A 219 54.48 -13.13 17.05
CA PHE A 219 55.53 -12.87 16.07
C PHE A 219 56.87 -12.56 16.75
N PHE A 220 56.85 -11.69 17.76
CA PHE A 220 58.05 -11.36 18.54
C PHE A 220 58.59 -12.58 19.30
N PHE A 221 57.71 -13.39 19.89
CA PHE A 221 58.11 -14.62 20.58
C PHE A 221 58.74 -15.63 19.62
N PHE A 222 58.17 -15.81 18.43
CA PHE A 222 58.73 -16.71 17.41
C PHE A 222 60.08 -16.21 16.89
N PHE A 223 60.23 -14.89 16.70
CA PHE A 223 61.49 -14.29 16.30
C PHE A 223 62.54 -14.48 17.41
N LEU A 224 62.21 -14.19 18.67
CA LEU A 224 63.11 -14.44 19.80
C LEU A 224 63.51 -15.91 19.90
N PHE A 225 62.57 -16.84 19.72
CA PHE A 225 62.87 -18.27 19.73
C PHE A 225 63.83 -18.63 18.59
N SER A 226 63.57 -18.19 17.36
CA SER A 226 64.46 -18.41 16.22
C SER A 226 65.86 -17.81 16.44
N PHE A 227 65.95 -16.60 16.98
CA PHE A 227 67.24 -15.97 17.31
C PHE A 227 67.95 -16.70 18.44
N CYS A 228 67.23 -17.18 19.44
CA CYS A 228 67.79 -17.97 20.54
C CYS A 228 68.36 -19.30 20.03
N TYR A 229 67.63 -20.02 19.16
CA TYR A 229 68.14 -21.24 18.52
C TYR A 229 69.39 -21.00 17.67
N HIS A 230 69.41 -19.90 16.90
CA HIS A 230 70.57 -19.54 16.10
C HIS A 230 71.77 -19.14 16.99
N TYR A 231 71.54 -18.42 18.08
CA TYR A 231 72.58 -18.10 19.06
C TYR A 231 73.12 -19.35 19.76
N SER A 232 72.25 -20.30 20.16
CA SER A 232 72.66 -21.56 20.78
C SER A 232 73.54 -22.41 19.86
N LEU A 233 73.24 -22.47 18.55
CA LEU A 233 74.06 -23.17 17.57
C LEU A 233 75.44 -22.50 17.37
N VAL A 234 75.51 -21.17 17.36
CA VAL A 234 76.77 -20.43 17.19
C VAL A 234 77.65 -20.50 18.44
N LEU A 235 77.05 -20.52 19.65
CA LEU A 235 77.74 -20.63 20.94
C LEU A 235 78.57 -21.93 21.11
N ILE A 236 78.22 -23.00 20.39
CA ILE A 236 78.96 -24.26 20.41
C ILE A 236 80.32 -24.14 19.70
N SER A 237 80.49 -23.18 18.79
CA SER A 237 81.70 -23.02 17.97
C SER A 237 82.70 -21.95 18.47
N LEU A 238 82.44 -21.32 19.63
CA LEU A 238 83.29 -20.22 20.14
C LEU A 238 84.37 -20.68 21.16
N PRO A 239 85.60 -20.14 21.09
CA PRO A 239 86.72 -20.52 21.96
C PRO A 239 86.49 -20.11 23.43
N SER A 240 87.08 -20.87 24.35
CA SER A 240 86.78 -20.91 25.80
C SER A 240 86.72 -19.56 26.53
N LYS A 241 87.53 -18.58 26.13
CA LYS A 241 87.57 -17.25 26.79
C LYS A 241 86.33 -16.39 26.54
N LEU A 242 85.62 -16.59 25.42
CA LEU A 242 84.39 -15.85 25.08
C LEU A 242 83.13 -16.44 25.74
N ARG A 243 83.15 -17.74 26.09
CA ARG A 243 82.02 -18.39 26.80
C ARG A 243 81.81 -17.82 28.20
N ILE A 244 82.89 -17.50 28.92
CA ILE A 244 82.83 -16.92 30.28
C ILE A 244 82.25 -15.49 30.24
N LEU A 245 82.60 -14.70 29.21
CA LEU A 245 82.04 -13.35 29.06
C LEU A 245 80.53 -13.41 28.78
N LEU A 246 80.08 -14.37 27.97
CA LEU A 246 78.66 -14.55 27.63
C LEU A 246 77.83 -15.08 28.81
N THR A 247 78.38 -15.92 29.69
CA THR A 247 77.70 -16.32 30.93
C THR A 247 77.54 -15.15 31.89
N ILE A 248 78.55 -14.28 31.99
CA ILE A 248 78.47 -13.04 32.79
C ILE A 248 77.38 -12.11 32.23
N ILE A 249 77.35 -11.90 30.90
CA ILE A 249 76.31 -11.07 30.26
C ILE A 249 74.90 -11.66 30.50
N SER A 250 74.74 -12.97 30.41
CA SER A 250 73.47 -13.65 30.69
C SER A 250 73.03 -13.48 32.16
N LEU A 251 73.96 -13.54 33.11
CA LEU A 251 73.66 -13.27 34.53
C LEU A 251 73.22 -11.82 34.77
N TYR A 252 73.87 -10.85 34.12
CA TYR A 252 73.43 -9.44 34.18
C TYR A 252 72.05 -9.23 33.55
N GLN A 253 71.77 -9.87 32.41
CA GLN A 253 70.46 -9.77 31.76
C GLN A 253 69.35 -10.37 32.62
N ASN A 254 69.60 -11.51 33.27
CA ASN A 254 68.66 -12.13 34.19
C ASN A 254 68.43 -11.30 35.46
N LEU A 255 69.48 -10.66 35.99
CA LEU A 255 69.38 -9.73 37.11
C LEU A 255 68.57 -8.48 36.75
N PHE A 256 68.76 -7.94 35.53
CA PHE A 256 67.98 -6.81 35.04
C PHE A 256 66.50 -7.17 34.85
N PHE A 257 66.22 -8.37 34.33
CA PHE A 257 64.85 -8.82 34.10
C PHE A 257 64.10 -9.07 35.42
N SER A 258 64.75 -9.65 36.43
CA SER A 258 64.14 -9.86 37.75
C SER A 258 63.86 -8.54 38.48
N LEU A 259 64.75 -7.54 38.32
CA LEU A 259 64.54 -6.20 38.87
C LEU A 259 63.39 -5.46 38.16
N SER A 260 63.28 -5.60 36.84
CA SER A 260 62.17 -5.02 36.07
C SER A 260 60.81 -5.64 36.44
N LEU A 261 60.78 -6.97 36.65
CA LEU A 261 59.56 -7.67 37.03
C LEU A 261 59.12 -7.31 38.45
N SER A 262 60.05 -7.17 39.40
CA SER A 262 59.73 -6.76 40.77
C SER A 262 59.20 -5.32 40.83
N ILE A 263 59.76 -4.40 40.04
CA ILE A 263 59.24 -3.03 39.87
C ILE A 263 57.83 -3.05 39.27
N SER A 264 57.60 -3.88 38.25
CA SER A 264 56.28 -3.96 37.61
C SER A 264 55.21 -4.53 38.57
N LEU A 265 55.56 -5.54 39.38
CA LEU A 265 54.67 -6.10 40.39
C LEU A 265 54.35 -5.09 41.50
N SER A 266 55.35 -4.31 41.94
CA SER A 266 55.14 -3.31 42.99
C SER A 266 54.26 -2.14 42.51
N LEU A 267 54.42 -1.70 41.25
CA LEU A 267 53.52 -0.72 40.64
C LEU A 267 52.09 -1.28 40.51
N SER A 268 51.93 -2.54 40.09
CA SER A 268 50.62 -3.17 39.98
C SER A 268 49.92 -3.31 41.34
N LEU A 269 50.66 -3.68 42.39
CA LEU A 269 50.12 -3.79 43.75
C LEU A 269 49.71 -2.40 44.28
N SER A 270 50.53 -1.37 44.04
CA SER A 270 50.23 0.01 44.42
C SER A 270 48.96 0.52 43.74
N HIS A 271 48.78 0.21 42.46
CA HIS A 271 47.58 0.59 41.70
C HIS A 271 46.32 -0.15 42.20
N HIS A 272 46.45 -1.41 42.62
CA HIS A 272 45.33 -2.16 43.21
C HIS A 272 44.97 -1.65 44.61
N ILE A 273 45.95 -1.23 45.42
CA ILE A 273 45.68 -0.62 46.74
C ILE A 273 44.96 0.72 46.57
N LEU A 274 45.40 1.58 45.65
CA LEU A 274 44.73 2.85 45.36
C LEU A 274 43.29 2.67 44.89
N ASN A 275 43.03 1.71 43.98
CA ASN A 275 41.68 1.42 43.50
C ASN A 275 40.74 0.85 44.58
N ASN A 276 41.27 0.19 45.62
CA ASN A 276 40.48 -0.30 46.76
C ASN A 276 40.20 0.78 47.81
N ILE A 277 40.93 1.90 47.82
CA ILE A 277 40.69 3.03 48.74
C ILE A 277 39.66 4.00 48.15
N GLU A 278 39.51 4.06 46.82
CA GLU A 278 38.53 4.91 46.14
C GLU A 278 37.11 4.32 46.04
N ASN A 279 36.91 3.03 46.36
CA ASN A 279 35.59 2.37 46.46
C ASN A 279 35.15 2.17 47.91
#